data_AF-A0A0Q0BDK6-F1
#
_entry.id   AF-A0A0Q0BDK6-F1
#
_cell.length_a   1.000
_cell.length_b   1.000
_cell.length_c   1.000
_cell.angle_alpha   90.00
_cell.angle_beta   90.00
_cell.angle_gamma   90.00
#
_symmetry.space_group_name_H-M   'P 1'
#
loop_
_entity.id
_entity.type
_entity.pdbx_description
1 polymer ?
#
loop_
_entity_poly.entity_id
_entity_poly.type
_entity_poly.pdbx_seq_one_letter_code
_entity_poly.pdbx_strand_id
1 'polypeptide(L)'
;MLILDRILGQASDPALADRLHDLSHAGHVETLSLSASDIQRHRLRLASDRGTDCAIRLERHQQLRNGSVLMLDNQRAIVVQMQDQEYLDLQPRDPAAALELGYFAGNMHWAVRFAGDILQIPLNGPQADYLERLAPMLTDGRVRRA
;
A
#
# COMPACT_ATOMS: atom_id res chain seq x y z
N MET A 1 -19.18 10.13 -5.97
CA MET A 1 -17.78 10.44 -5.66
C MET A 1 -17.73 11.44 -4.52
N LEU A 2 -17.08 11.07 -3.41
CA LEU A 2 -16.87 11.90 -2.23
C LEU A 2 -15.52 12.61 -2.31
N ILE A 3 -15.48 13.91 -2.04
CA ILE A 3 -14.24 14.71 -2.08
C ILE A 3 -13.68 14.86 -0.67
N LEU A 4 -12.41 14.48 -0.49
CA LEU A 4 -11.68 14.56 0.76
C LEU A 4 -10.55 15.59 0.60
N ASP A 5 -10.82 16.85 1.00
CA ASP A 5 -9.96 18.00 0.72
C ASP A 5 -9.03 18.42 1.87
N ARG A 6 -9.21 17.79 3.04
CA ARG A 6 -8.44 18.11 4.25
C ARG A 6 -8.27 16.89 5.16
N ILE A 7 -7.27 16.98 6.03
CA ILE A 7 -7.06 16.07 7.15
C ILE A 7 -7.65 16.74 8.39
N LEU A 8 -8.62 16.10 9.04
CA LEU A 8 -9.27 16.60 10.26
C LEU A 8 -8.42 16.39 11.52
N GLY A 9 -7.53 15.41 11.48
CA GLY A 9 -6.61 15.06 12.56
C GLY A 9 -6.11 13.63 12.40
N GLN A 10 -5.59 13.07 13.48
CA GLN A 10 -5.16 11.68 13.57
C GLN A 10 -6.15 10.86 14.39
N ALA A 11 -6.32 9.59 14.07
CA ALA A 11 -7.18 8.68 14.82
C ALA A 11 -6.70 8.49 16.27
N SER A 12 -5.42 8.76 16.54
CA SER A 12 -4.83 8.79 17.87
C SER A 12 -5.12 10.06 18.67
N ASP A 13 -5.66 11.11 18.04
CA ASP A 13 -5.95 12.37 18.72
C ASP A 13 -7.11 12.14 19.71
N PRO A 14 -6.96 12.48 21.01
CA PRO A 14 -8.00 12.19 22.00
C PRO A 14 -9.38 12.76 21.63
N ALA A 15 -9.42 13.92 20.98
CA ALA A 15 -10.66 14.56 20.56
C ALA A 15 -11.42 13.81 19.44
N LEU A 16 -10.71 12.95 18.68
CA LEU A 16 -11.29 12.16 17.59
C LEU A 16 -11.45 10.69 18.00
N ALA A 17 -10.58 10.18 18.86
CA ALA A 17 -10.52 8.78 19.26
C ALA A 17 -11.87 8.26 19.81
N ASP A 18 -12.51 9.00 20.74
CA ASP A 18 -13.77 8.58 21.34
C ASP A 18 -14.89 8.46 20.28
N ARG A 19 -15.00 9.47 19.40
CA ARG A 19 -16.00 9.47 18.31
C ARG A 19 -15.74 8.36 17.29
N LEU A 20 -14.47 8.11 16.97
CA LEU A 20 -14.09 7.02 16.07
C LEU A 20 -14.38 5.66 16.69
N HIS A 21 -14.20 5.52 18.00
CA HIS A 21 -14.50 4.28 18.73
C HIS A 21 -16.00 3.97 18.69
N ASP A 22 -16.86 4.95 18.98
CA ASP A 22 -18.32 4.80 18.89
C ASP A 22 -18.77 4.42 17.47
N LEU A 23 -18.26 5.13 16.46
CA LEU A 23 -18.56 4.83 15.05
C LEU A 23 -18.01 3.47 14.62
N SER A 24 -16.84 3.07 15.12
CA SER A 24 -16.23 1.77 14.82
C SER A 24 -17.09 0.63 15.37
N HIS A 25 -17.58 0.75 16.60
CA HIS A 25 -18.52 -0.20 17.20
C HIS A 25 -19.84 -0.30 16.44
N ALA A 26 -20.31 0.80 15.86
CA ALA A 26 -21.50 0.82 14.99
C ALA A 26 -21.21 0.36 13.54
N GLY A 27 -19.96 0.03 13.20
CA GLY A 27 -19.57 -0.38 11.84
C GLY A 27 -19.64 0.76 10.81
N HIS A 28 -19.50 2.00 11.26
CA HIS A 28 -19.60 3.24 10.47
C HIS A 28 -18.25 3.90 10.18
N VAL A 29 -17.14 3.22 10.47
CA VAL A 29 -15.81 3.64 10.02
C VAL A 29 -15.50 2.92 8.70
N GLU A 30 -15.13 3.70 7.68
CA GLU A 30 -14.61 3.22 6.41
C GLU A 30 -13.10 3.49 6.35
N THR A 31 -12.35 2.61 5.71
CA THR A 31 -10.90 2.76 5.54
C THR A 31 -10.51 2.98 4.10
N LEU A 32 -9.54 3.87 3.90
CA LEU A 32 -8.83 4.03 2.64
C LEU A 32 -7.48 3.35 2.76
N SER A 33 -7.34 2.23 2.04
CA SER A 33 -6.13 1.42 2.04
C SER A 33 -5.08 2.06 1.13
N LEU A 34 -4.01 2.61 1.71
CA LEU A 34 -2.97 3.35 0.99
C LEU A 34 -1.61 2.66 1.08
N SER A 35 -0.90 2.59 -0.05
CA SER A 35 0.50 2.17 -0.06
C SER A 35 1.44 3.28 0.45
N ALA A 36 2.69 2.93 0.73
CA ALA A 36 3.74 3.91 1.03
C ALA A 36 3.94 4.95 -0.09
N SER A 37 3.61 4.60 -1.33
CA SER A 37 3.67 5.51 -2.48
C SER A 37 2.46 6.44 -2.55
N ASP A 38 1.28 5.96 -2.13
CA ASP A 38 0.05 6.74 -2.17
C ASP A 38 0.02 7.85 -1.12
N ILE A 39 0.57 7.60 0.08
CA ILE A 39 0.64 8.62 1.14
C ILE A 39 1.48 9.86 0.75
N GLN A 40 2.34 9.73 -0.26
CA GLN A 40 3.13 10.84 -0.81
C GLN A 40 2.33 11.67 -1.84
N ARG A 41 1.14 11.22 -2.26
CA ARG A 41 0.32 11.88 -3.27
C ARG A 41 -0.69 12.81 -2.61
N HIS A 42 -0.82 14.03 -3.13
CA HIS A 42 -1.87 14.97 -2.71
C HIS A 42 -3.19 14.79 -3.46
N ARG A 43 -3.16 14.03 -4.56
CA ARG A 43 -4.34 13.74 -5.40
C ARG A 43 -4.40 12.27 -5.69
N LEU A 44 -5.48 11.62 -5.30
CA LEU A 44 -5.70 10.19 -5.49
C LEU A 44 -7.20 9.92 -5.63
N ARG A 45 -7.57 8.97 -6.48
CA ARG A 45 -8.93 8.43 -6.53
C ARG A 45 -8.88 6.94 -6.23
N LEU A 46 -9.72 6.51 -5.30
CA LEU A 46 -9.80 5.13 -4.83
C LEU A 46 -11.16 4.87 -4.18
N ALA A 47 -11.50 3.61 -4.01
CA ALA A 47 -12.65 3.20 -3.21
C ALA A 47 -12.23 2.91 -1.77
N SER A 48 -13.12 3.15 -0.81
CA SER A 48 -12.98 2.61 0.55
C SER A 48 -13.19 1.10 0.59
N ASP A 49 -12.89 0.47 1.72
CA ASP A 49 -13.23 -0.92 2.04
C ASP A 49 -14.72 -1.25 1.89
N ARG A 50 -15.61 -0.24 1.98
CA ARG A 50 -17.06 -0.37 1.75
C ARG A 50 -17.50 0.03 0.34
N GLY A 51 -16.57 0.28 -0.58
CA GLY A 51 -16.86 0.62 -1.97
C GLY A 51 -17.23 2.09 -2.23
N THR A 52 -17.07 2.99 -1.25
CA THR A 52 -17.33 4.42 -1.45
C THR A 52 -16.25 5.02 -2.36
N ASP A 53 -16.63 5.49 -3.55
CA ASP A 53 -15.74 6.20 -4.49
C ASP A 53 -15.28 7.54 -3.89
N CYS A 54 -13.99 7.63 -3.54
CA CYS A 54 -13.35 8.76 -2.87
C CYS A 54 -12.28 9.42 -3.76
N ALA A 55 -12.22 10.76 -3.70
CA ALA A 55 -11.19 11.57 -4.33
C ALA A 55 -10.47 12.42 -3.28
N ILE A 56 -9.24 12.04 -2.94
CA ILE A 56 -8.34 12.81 -2.08
C ILE A 56 -7.81 14.00 -2.89
N ARG A 57 -7.93 15.21 -2.34
CA ARG A 57 -7.49 16.48 -2.94
C ARG A 57 -6.91 17.40 -1.88
N LEU A 58 -5.76 17.03 -1.34
CA LEU A 58 -5.11 17.78 -0.27
C LEU A 58 -4.30 18.97 -0.78
N GLU A 59 -4.21 20.00 0.06
CA GLU A 59 -3.23 21.07 -0.11
C GLU A 59 -1.79 20.55 0.07
N ARG A 60 -0.82 21.21 -0.56
CA ARG A 60 0.59 20.76 -0.59
C ARG A 60 1.25 20.64 0.79
N HIS A 61 0.75 21.35 1.79
CA HIS A 61 1.29 21.32 3.15
C HIS A 61 0.72 20.18 4.00
N GLN A 62 -0.33 19.51 3.55
CA GLN A 62 -0.95 18.39 4.27
C GLN A 62 -0.34 17.07 3.79
N GLN A 63 0.03 16.19 4.72
CA GLN A 63 0.59 14.88 4.42
C GLN A 63 -0.29 13.76 4.98
N LEU A 64 -0.60 12.77 4.13
CA LEU A 64 -1.27 11.55 4.55
C LEU A 64 -0.34 10.71 5.42
N ARG A 65 -0.89 10.12 6.47
CA ARG A 65 -0.21 9.17 7.36
C ARG A 65 -1.19 8.08 7.73
N ASN A 66 -0.68 6.97 8.24
CA ASN A 66 -1.53 5.95 8.84
C ASN A 66 -2.35 6.58 9.98
N GLY A 67 -3.66 6.36 9.98
CA GLY A 67 -4.57 6.96 10.95
C GLY A 67 -5.04 8.39 10.62
N SER A 68 -4.62 9.00 9.49
CA SER A 68 -5.16 10.30 9.08
C SER A 68 -6.69 10.20 8.89
N VAL A 69 -7.43 11.06 9.60
CA VAL A 69 -8.89 11.15 9.51
C VAL A 69 -9.25 12.17 8.43
N LEU A 70 -9.91 11.73 7.36
CA LEU A 70 -10.26 12.58 6.21
C LEU A 70 -11.72 13.04 6.24
N MET A 71 -12.56 12.32 6.97
CA MET A 71 -13.95 12.66 7.20
C MET A 71 -14.38 12.13 8.56
N LEU A 72 -15.16 12.94 9.28
CA LEU A 72 -15.79 12.55 10.54
C LEU A 72 -17.08 13.37 10.71
N ASP A 73 -18.23 12.71 10.62
CA ASP A 73 -19.52 13.30 10.95
C ASP A 73 -20.28 12.41 11.95
N ASN A 74 -21.60 12.59 12.08
CA ASN A 74 -22.42 11.81 13.01
C ASN A 74 -22.79 10.43 12.46
N GLN A 75 -22.62 10.21 11.16
CA GLN A 75 -23.03 8.99 10.47
C GLN A 75 -21.85 8.09 10.12
N ARG A 76 -20.66 8.64 9.85
CA ARG A 76 -19.48 7.86 9.48
C ARG A 76 -18.17 8.61 9.64
N ALA A 77 -17.09 7.83 9.57
CA ALA A 77 -15.74 8.34 9.43
C ALA A 77 -15.02 7.68 8.25
N ILE A 78 -14.07 8.39 7.65
CA ILE A 78 -13.14 7.84 6.67
C ILE A 78 -11.72 8.05 7.16
N VAL A 79 -10.99 6.96 7.36
CA VAL A 79 -9.66 6.95 7.94
C VAL A 79 -8.66 6.29 6.99
N VAL A 80 -7.47 6.86 6.89
CA VAL A 80 -6.37 6.25 6.14
C VAL A 80 -5.83 5.06 6.92
N GLN A 81 -5.78 3.91 6.27
CA GLN A 81 -5.09 2.73 6.76
C GLN A 81 -3.92 2.44 5.82
N MET A 82 -2.70 2.52 6.33
CA MET A 82 -1.53 2.15 5.54
C MET A 82 -1.49 0.63 5.38
N GLN A 83 -1.30 0.16 4.16
CA GLN A 83 -1.05 -1.25 3.90
C GLN A 83 0.34 -1.62 4.42
N ASP A 84 0.43 -2.78 5.05
CA ASP A 84 1.72 -3.44 5.21
C ASP A 84 2.29 -3.69 3.82
N GLN A 85 3.51 -3.20 3.59
CA GLN A 85 4.16 -3.40 2.31
C GLN A 85 4.57 -4.86 2.20
N GLU A 86 3.83 -5.63 1.43
CA GLU A 86 4.22 -6.99 1.08
C GLU A 86 5.37 -6.98 0.08
N TYR A 87 6.27 -7.95 0.24
CA TYR A 87 7.42 -8.18 -0.63
C TYR A 87 7.38 -9.60 -1.18
N LEU A 88 7.74 -9.73 -2.45
CA LEU A 88 8.12 -11.01 -3.03
C LEU A 88 9.64 -11.16 -2.88
N ASP A 89 10.03 -12.11 -2.04
CA ASP A 89 11.43 -12.39 -1.73
C ASP A 89 11.94 -13.52 -2.62
N LEU A 90 13.01 -13.23 -3.35
CA LEU A 90 13.58 -14.11 -4.36
C LEU A 90 15.05 -14.35 -4.05
N GLN A 91 15.41 -15.61 -3.89
CA GLN A 91 16.80 -16.02 -3.72
C GLN A 91 17.32 -16.67 -5.01
N PRO A 92 18.29 -16.06 -5.69
CA PRO A 92 18.97 -16.69 -6.81
C PRO A 92 19.85 -17.84 -6.31
N ARG A 93 20.00 -18.89 -7.12
CA ARG A 93 20.83 -20.06 -6.80
C ARG A 93 22.33 -19.74 -6.74
N ASP A 94 22.78 -18.83 -7.61
CA ASP A 94 24.19 -18.52 -7.83
C ASP A 94 24.34 -17.08 -8.41
N PRO A 95 25.57 -16.53 -8.49
CA PRO A 95 25.79 -15.17 -9.00
C PRO A 95 25.35 -14.95 -10.46
N ALA A 96 25.39 -15.98 -11.30
CA ALA A 96 24.92 -15.87 -12.68
C ALA A 96 23.39 -15.70 -12.73
N ALA A 97 22.67 -16.51 -11.96
CA ALA A 97 21.22 -16.37 -11.79
C ALA A 97 20.84 -15.02 -11.15
N ALA A 98 21.66 -14.52 -10.21
CA ALA A 98 21.45 -13.20 -9.60
C ALA A 98 21.56 -12.06 -10.63
N LEU A 99 22.54 -12.12 -11.54
CA LEU A 99 22.70 -11.14 -12.62
C LEU A 99 21.48 -11.12 -13.55
N GLU A 100 21.01 -12.30 -13.95
CA GLU A 100 19.82 -12.42 -14.80
C GLU A 100 18.56 -11.92 -14.09
N LEU A 101 18.34 -12.30 -12.82
CA LEU A 101 17.20 -11.84 -12.02
C LEU A 101 17.21 -10.32 -11.86
N GLY A 102 18.38 -9.73 -11.56
CA GLY A 102 18.54 -8.28 -11.44
C GLY A 102 18.26 -7.56 -12.76
N TYR A 103 18.80 -8.05 -13.87
CA TYR A 103 18.51 -7.53 -15.21
C TYR A 103 17.01 -7.62 -15.54
N PHE A 104 16.38 -8.76 -15.26
CA PHE A 104 14.96 -8.98 -15.50
C PHE A 104 14.07 -8.03 -14.68
N ALA A 105 14.31 -7.92 -13.37
CA ALA A 105 13.56 -7.00 -12.51
C ALA A 105 13.72 -5.54 -12.96
N GLY A 106 14.93 -5.15 -13.38
CA GLY A 106 15.20 -3.84 -13.97
C GLY A 106 14.44 -3.60 -15.27
N ASN A 107 14.44 -4.57 -16.19
CA ASN A 107 13.70 -4.50 -17.46
C ASN A 107 12.17 -4.44 -17.24
N MET A 108 11.69 -5.02 -16.15
CA MET A 108 10.30 -4.92 -15.72
C MET A 108 9.95 -3.58 -15.05
N HIS A 109 10.93 -2.70 -14.84
CA HIS A 109 10.79 -1.46 -14.07
C HIS A 109 10.25 -1.69 -12.65
N TRP A 110 10.57 -2.83 -12.04
CA TRP A 110 10.20 -3.11 -10.67
C TRP A 110 11.14 -2.38 -9.72
N ALA A 111 10.56 -1.73 -8.70
CA ALA A 111 11.33 -1.33 -7.54
C ALA A 111 11.91 -2.58 -6.87
N VAL A 112 13.13 -2.50 -6.36
CA VAL A 112 13.77 -3.63 -5.66
C VAL A 112 14.50 -3.14 -4.41
N ARG A 113 14.62 -4.02 -3.43
CA ARG A 113 15.50 -3.88 -2.26
C ARG A 113 16.32 -5.16 -2.10
N PHE A 114 17.38 -5.08 -1.30
CA PHE A 114 18.29 -6.19 -1.06
C PHE A 114 18.35 -6.51 0.43
N ALA A 115 18.24 -7.79 0.76
CA ALA A 115 18.44 -8.32 2.10
C ALA A 115 19.46 -9.47 2.00
N GLY A 116 20.76 -9.13 2.08
CA GLY A 116 21.82 -10.09 1.80
C GLY A 116 21.82 -10.49 0.32
N ASP A 117 21.64 -11.78 0.07
CA ASP A 117 21.52 -12.36 -1.28
C ASP A 117 20.07 -12.51 -1.76
N ILE A 118 19.09 -11.99 -1.01
CA ILE A 118 17.67 -11.96 -1.38
C ILE A 118 17.34 -10.65 -2.09
N LEU A 119 16.71 -10.76 -3.26
CA LEU A 119 16.09 -9.65 -3.99
C LEU A 119 14.61 -9.55 -3.57
N GLN A 120 14.23 -8.41 -3.00
CA GLN A 120 12.88 -8.16 -2.52
C GLN A 120 12.15 -7.20 -3.45
N ILE A 121 10.98 -7.62 -3.95
CA ILE A 121 10.14 -6.81 -4.85
C ILE A 121 8.88 -6.39 -4.08
N PRO A 122 8.65 -5.09 -3.83
CA PRO A 122 7.40 -4.64 -3.24
C PRO A 122 6.25 -4.94 -4.18
N LEU A 123 5.24 -5.64 -3.66
CA LEU A 123 4.02 -5.95 -4.40
C LEU A 123 3.14 -4.69 -4.46
N ASN A 124 2.78 -4.29 -5.67
CA ASN A 124 1.84 -3.19 -5.95
C ASN A 124 0.56 -3.70 -6.63
N GLY A 125 0.27 -4.99 -6.45
CA GLY A 125 -0.81 -5.73 -7.11
C GLY A 125 -0.76 -7.21 -6.73
N PRO A 126 -1.58 -8.06 -7.39
CA PRO A 126 -1.61 -9.49 -7.09
C PRO A 126 -0.23 -10.14 -7.26
N GLN A 127 0.21 -10.90 -6.25
CA GLN A 127 1.49 -11.63 -6.31
C GLN A 127 1.57 -12.57 -7.52
N ALA A 128 0.43 -13.14 -7.95
CA ALA A 128 0.35 -14.05 -9.09
C ALA A 128 0.92 -13.43 -10.39
N ASP A 129 0.67 -12.14 -10.64
CA ASP A 129 1.14 -11.43 -11.83
C ASP A 129 2.67 -11.35 -11.88
N TYR A 130 3.31 -11.26 -10.72
CA TYR A 130 4.78 -11.28 -10.60
C TYR A 130 5.32 -12.68 -10.81
N LEU A 131 4.67 -13.69 -10.20
CA LEU A 131 5.09 -15.09 -10.32
C LEU A 131 4.99 -15.62 -11.74
N GLU A 132 3.96 -15.23 -12.50
CA GLU A 132 3.81 -15.60 -13.91
C GLU A 132 5.00 -15.11 -14.75
N ARG A 133 5.43 -13.87 -14.52
CA ARG A 133 6.59 -13.27 -15.21
C ARG A 133 7.91 -13.92 -14.81
N LEU A 134 8.02 -14.36 -13.56
CA LEU A 134 9.20 -15.05 -13.03
C LEU A 134 9.19 -16.57 -13.30
N ALA A 135 8.11 -17.12 -13.83
CA ALA A 135 7.92 -18.55 -14.01
C ALA A 135 9.09 -19.26 -14.70
N PRO A 136 9.74 -18.72 -15.75
CA PRO A 136 10.89 -19.38 -16.37
C PRO A 136 12.06 -19.59 -15.40
N MET A 137 12.40 -18.57 -14.60
CA MET A 137 13.49 -18.62 -13.62
C MET A 137 13.15 -19.46 -12.39
N LEU A 138 11.87 -19.52 -12.03
CA LEU A 138 11.39 -20.36 -10.95
C LEU A 138 11.38 -21.85 -11.36
N THR A 139 10.99 -22.16 -12.59
CA THR A 139 10.81 -23.53 -13.08
C THR A 139 12.15 -24.24 -13.28
N ASP A 140 13.18 -23.54 -13.77
CA ASP A 140 14.52 -24.12 -13.96
C ASP A 140 15.42 -24.00 -12.71
N GLY A 141 14.87 -23.48 -11.61
CA GLY A 141 15.56 -23.37 -10.33
C GLY A 141 16.70 -22.36 -10.31
N ARG A 142 16.76 -21.42 -11.27
CA ARG A 142 17.63 -20.24 -11.16
C ARG A 142 17.28 -19.39 -9.94
N VAL A 143 15.98 -19.31 -9.61
CA VAL A 143 15.46 -18.52 -8.50
C VAL A 143 14.48 -19.35 -7.69
N ARG A 144 14.47 -19.18 -6.38
CA ARG A 144 13.45 -19.72 -5.47
C ARG A 144 12.83 -18.62 -4.63
N ARG A 145 11.62 -18.88 -4.14
CA ARG A 145 11.00 -18.02 -3.11
C ARG A 145 11.69 -18.27 -1.77
N ALA A 146 12.01 -17.19 -1.05
CA ALA A 146 12.56 -17.26 0.30
C ALA A 146 11.45 -17.15 1.37
#